data_AF-T0RQ83-F1
#
_entry.id   AF-T0RQ83-F1
#
_cell.length_a   1.000
_cell.length_b   1.000
_cell.length_c   1.000
_cell.angle_alpha   90.00
_cell.angle_beta   90.00
_cell.angle_gamma   90.00
#
_symmetry.space_group_name_H-M   'P 1'
#
loop_
_entity.id
_entity.type
_entity.pdbx_description
1 polymer ?
#
loop_
_entity_poly.entity_id
_entity_poly.type
_entity_poly.pdbx_seq_one_letter_code
_entity_poly.pdbx_strand_id
1 'polypeptide(L)'
;MKFLILISMLFSMSSIAQTKDEKVIYKYKKFEKFDFEDIVIEGETGAPESISISPRFIKTFKNKLPYRKNFNAEIRKGIERIR
;
A
#
# COMPACT_ATOMS: atom_id res chain seq x y z
N MET A 1 16.03 -51.01 -18.81
CA MET A 1 16.31 -49.89 -17.88
C MET A 1 16.17 -48.51 -18.52
N LYS A 2 16.78 -48.24 -19.69
CA LYS A 2 16.68 -46.94 -20.39
C LYS A 2 15.23 -46.51 -20.72
N PHE A 3 14.38 -47.44 -21.15
CA PHE A 3 12.95 -47.17 -21.42
C PHE A 3 12.14 -46.80 -20.17
N LEU A 4 12.48 -47.39 -19.01
CA LEU A 4 11.82 -47.11 -17.73
C LEU A 4 12.13 -45.68 -17.24
N ILE A 5 13.37 -45.23 -17.48
CA ILE A 5 13.81 -43.87 -17.16
C ILE A 5 13.10 -42.84 -18.06
N LEU A 6 12.90 -43.16 -19.34
CA LEU A 6 12.19 -42.31 -20.29
C LEU A 6 10.72 -42.11 -19.88
N ILE A 7 10.06 -43.18 -19.45
CA ILE A 7 8.66 -43.14 -18.97
C ILE A 7 8.54 -42.33 -17.68
N SER A 8 9.48 -42.50 -16.75
CA SER A 8 9.54 -41.70 -15.51
C SER A 8 9.66 -40.20 -15.78
N MET A 9 10.46 -39.82 -16.79
CA MET A 9 10.69 -38.41 -17.13
C MET A 9 9.44 -37.73 -17.68
N LEU A 10 8.57 -38.45 -18.39
CA LEU A 10 7.32 -37.92 -18.96
C LEU A 10 6.26 -37.59 -17.89
N PHE A 11 6.28 -38.27 -16.73
CA PHE A 11 5.36 -37.98 -15.63
C PHE A 11 5.74 -36.75 -14.79
N SER A 12 6.94 -36.20 -14.96
CA SER A 12 7.40 -35.02 -14.20
C SER A 12 6.78 -33.70 -14.68
N MET A 13 6.22 -33.66 -15.91
CA MET A 13 5.68 -32.44 -16.53
C MET A 13 4.22 -32.11 -16.16
N SER A 14 3.50 -32.98 -15.42
CA SER A 14 2.10 -32.76 -15.05
C SER A 14 1.91 -31.95 -13.76
N SER A 15 2.99 -31.47 -13.14
CA SER A 15 2.96 -30.71 -11.87
C SER A 15 2.83 -29.19 -12.07
N ILE A 16 1.99 -28.75 -13.02
CA ILE A 16 1.61 -27.34 -13.12
C ILE A 16 0.53 -27.09 -12.06
N ALA A 17 0.91 -26.44 -10.96
CA ALA A 17 -0.03 -25.90 -9.98
C ALA A 17 -0.98 -24.93 -10.70
N GLN A 18 -2.18 -25.41 -11.05
CA GLN A 18 -3.27 -24.54 -11.46
C GLN A 18 -3.79 -23.85 -10.21
N THR A 19 -3.13 -22.78 -9.78
CA THR A 19 -3.77 -21.78 -8.94
C THR A 19 -4.91 -21.23 -9.78
N LYS A 20 -6.13 -21.73 -9.57
CA LYS A 20 -7.32 -21.07 -10.07
C LYS A 20 -7.20 -19.63 -9.58
N ASP A 21 -7.25 -18.67 -10.50
CA ASP A 21 -7.43 -17.27 -10.16
C ASP A 21 -8.83 -17.16 -9.53
N GLU A 22 -8.94 -17.54 -8.26
CA GLU A 22 -10.15 -17.37 -7.49
C GLU A 22 -10.43 -15.88 -7.50
N LYS A 23 -11.54 -15.50 -8.11
CA LYS A 23 -11.99 -14.12 -8.17
C LYS A 23 -12.27 -13.66 -6.74
N VAL A 24 -11.29 -13.04 -6.09
CA VAL A 24 -11.43 -12.50 -4.73
C VAL A 24 -12.38 -11.31 -4.80
N ILE A 25 -13.65 -11.55 -4.44
CA ILE A 25 -14.67 -10.50 -4.36
C ILE A 25 -14.56 -9.86 -2.97
N TYR A 26 -13.86 -8.72 -2.90
CA TYR A 26 -13.83 -7.90 -1.69
C TYR A 26 -15.20 -7.28 -1.45
N LYS A 27 -15.90 -7.74 -0.40
CA LYS A 27 -17.13 -7.11 0.09
C LYS A 27 -16.79 -6.20 1.26
N TYR A 28 -16.84 -4.90 1.03
CA TYR A 28 -16.70 -3.91 2.11
C TYR A 28 -17.98 -3.91 2.97
N LYS A 29 -17.81 -3.89 4.29
CA LYS A 29 -18.92 -3.70 5.24
C LYS A 29 -19.49 -2.30 5.00
N LYS A 30 -20.73 -2.22 4.51
CA LYS A 30 -21.31 -0.95 4.04
C LYS A 30 -21.60 0.02 5.17
N PHE A 31 -22.22 -0.44 6.25
CA PHE A 31 -22.53 0.40 7.41
C PHE A 31 -22.57 -0.47 8.65
N GLU A 32 -21.83 -0.06 9.67
CA GLU A 32 -21.92 -0.58 11.03
C GLU A 32 -22.49 0.55 11.88
N LYS A 33 -23.62 0.29 12.53
CA LYS A 33 -24.15 1.20 13.53
C LYS A 33 -23.39 0.94 14.81
N PHE A 34 -22.48 1.85 15.15
CA PHE A 34 -21.80 1.82 16.44
C PHE A 34 -22.77 2.35 17.49
N ASP A 35 -23.05 1.55 18.49
CA ASP A 35 -23.68 2.02 19.71
C ASP A 35 -22.57 2.60 20.59
N PHE A 36 -22.63 3.90 20.84
CA PHE A 36 -21.60 4.61 21.59
C PHE A 36 -21.89 4.61 23.10
N GLU A 37 -23.07 4.14 23.53
CA GLU A 37 -23.45 4.11 24.96
C GLU A 37 -22.64 3.08 25.75
N ASP A 38 -22.25 1.97 25.12
CA ASP A 38 -21.44 0.91 25.73
C ASP A 38 -19.92 1.05 25.48
N ILE A 39 -19.48 2.14 24.83
CA ILE A 39 -18.05 2.37 24.62
C ILE A 39 -17.46 2.98 25.89
N VAL A 40 -17.11 2.11 26.84
CA VAL A 40 -16.22 2.46 27.94
C VAL A 40 -14.81 2.61 27.37
N ILE A 41 -14.42 3.84 27.09
CA ILE A 41 -13.03 4.17 26.75
C ILE A 41 -12.25 4.08 28.05
N GLU A 42 -11.65 2.93 28.33
CA GLU A 42 -10.59 2.80 29.33
C GLU A 42 -9.37 3.55 28.79
N GLY A 43 -9.36 4.87 28.99
CA GLY A 43 -8.22 5.70 28.70
C GLY A 43 -7.13 5.40 29.71
N GLU A 44 -6.25 4.45 29.40
CA GLU A 44 -4.96 4.36 30.08
C GLU A 44 -4.33 5.74 30.01
N THR A 45 -4.20 6.41 31.16
CA THR A 45 -3.63 7.76 31.30
C THR A 45 -2.10 7.73 31.18
N GLY A 46 -1.56 6.72 30.47
CA GLY A 46 -0.19 6.68 30.05
C GLY A 46 -0.08 7.55 28.81
N ALA A 47 0.70 8.63 28.87
CA ALA A 47 1.18 9.28 27.65
C ALA A 47 1.69 8.17 26.72
N PRO A 48 1.26 8.11 25.44
CA PRO A 48 1.71 7.07 24.54
C PRO A 48 3.24 7.06 24.59
N GLU A 49 3.81 6.01 25.20
CA GLU A 49 5.25 5.84 25.26
C GLU A 49 5.73 5.96 23.84
N SER A 50 6.63 6.92 23.61
CA SER A 50 7.00 7.46 22.31
C SER A 50 6.84 6.41 21.21
N ILE A 51 5.78 6.51 20.41
CA ILE A 51 5.63 5.68 19.22
C ILE A 51 6.71 6.17 18.25
N SER A 52 7.90 5.65 18.46
CA SER A 52 9.05 5.79 17.59
C SER A 52 8.71 4.95 16.37
N ILE A 53 8.01 5.57 15.42
CA ILE A 53 7.87 5.00 14.09
C ILE A 53 9.27 5.02 13.52
N SER A 54 9.88 3.83 13.37
CA SER A 54 11.16 3.68 12.69
C SER A 54 11.11 4.47 11.39
N PRO A 55 12.06 5.39 11.12
CA PRO A 55 12.02 6.19 9.90
C PRO A 55 11.96 5.23 8.71
N ARG A 56 10.79 5.20 8.06
CA ARG A 56 10.60 4.41 6.84
C ARG A 56 11.66 4.89 5.88
N PHE A 57 12.40 3.98 5.24
CA PHE A 57 13.34 4.33 4.20
C PHE A 57 12.61 5.12 3.10
N ILE A 58 12.70 6.45 3.17
CA ILE A 58 12.18 7.33 2.13
C ILE A 58 13.11 7.10 0.95
N LYS A 59 12.60 6.51 -0.13
CA LYS A 59 13.36 6.35 -1.37
C LYS A 59 13.71 7.75 -1.87
N THR A 60 14.93 8.20 -1.63
CA THR A 60 15.42 9.46 -2.17
C THR A 60 15.58 9.28 -3.67
N PHE A 61 14.72 9.95 -4.44
CA PHE A 61 14.84 9.93 -5.89
C PHE A 61 16.10 10.70 -6.30
N LYS A 62 16.96 10.07 -7.10
CA LYS A 62 18.13 10.75 -7.68
C LYS A 62 17.72 11.94 -8.54
N ASN A 63 16.54 11.88 -9.15
CA ASN A 63 15.98 12.96 -9.94
C ASN A 63 15.29 13.97 -9.01
N LYS A 64 15.97 15.08 -8.72
CA LYS A 64 15.35 16.21 -8.02
C LYS A 64 14.44 16.94 -9.01
N LEU A 65 13.20 17.20 -8.62
CA LEU A 65 12.31 18.05 -9.42
C LEU A 65 12.96 19.44 -9.60
N PRO A 66 12.78 20.08 -10.75
CA PRO A 66 13.29 21.42 -10.98
C PRO A 66 12.71 22.37 -9.92
N TYR A 67 13.60 22.96 -9.13
CA TYR A 67 13.25 23.91 -8.09
C TYR A 67 13.48 25.34 -8.60
N ARG A 68 12.48 26.21 -8.43
CA ARG A 68 12.63 27.65 -8.66
C ARG A 68 12.92 28.33 -7.32
N LYS A 69 13.99 29.13 -7.29
CA LYS A 69 14.37 29.93 -6.10
C LYS A 69 13.41 31.09 -5.84
N ASN A 70 12.69 31.54 -6.87
CA ASN A 70 11.84 32.72 -6.81
C ASN A 70 10.53 32.45 -7.57
N PHE A 71 9.40 32.70 -6.92
CA PHE A 71 8.05 32.56 -7.46
C PHE A 71 7.32 33.91 -7.61
N ASN A 72 7.99 35.03 -7.39
CA ASN A 72 7.36 36.36 -7.38
C ASN A 72 6.72 36.71 -8.72
N ALA A 73 7.27 36.22 -9.84
CA ALA A 73 6.71 36.47 -11.17
C ALA A 73 5.38 35.72 -11.38
N GLU A 74 5.30 34.47 -10.95
CA GLU A 74 4.09 33.64 -11.00
C GLU A 74 3.01 34.16 -10.05
N ILE A 75 3.41 34.59 -8.84
CA ILE A 75 2.51 35.21 -7.87
C ILE A 75 1.91 36.50 -8.44
N ARG A 76 2.74 37.37 -9.05
CA ARG A 76 2.27 38.61 -9.70
C ARG A 76 1.25 38.32 -10.81
N LYS A 77 1.54 37.35 -11.68
CA LYS A 77 0.61 36.90 -12.73
C LYS A 77 -0.71 36.33 -12.17
N GLY A 78 -0.66 35.66 -11.01
CA GLY A 78 -1.85 35.16 -10.34
C GLY A 78 -2.76 36.29 -9.85
N ILE A 79 -2.17 37.32 -9.24
CA ILE A 79 -2.89 38.50 -8.74
C ILE A 79 -3.51 39.30 -9.90
N GLU A 80 -2.79 39.46 -11.01
CA GLU A 80 -3.29 40.16 -12.21
C GLU A 80 -4.54 39.53 -12.81
N ARG A 81 -4.77 38.21 -12.64
CA ARG A 81 -5.96 37.52 -13.15
C ARG A 81 -7.19 37.62 -12.25
N ILE A 82 -7.04 38.10 -11.01
CA ILE A 82 -8.13 38.23 -10.04
C ILE A 82 -8.87 39.58 -10.22
N ARG A 83 -8.30 40.51 -10.99
CA ARG A 83 -8.87 41.83 -11.26
C ARG A 83 -9.46 41.90 -12.66
#